data_AF-A0A1I0BHQ3-F1
#
_entry.id   AF-A0A1I0BHQ3-F1
#
_cell.length_a   1.000
_cell.length_b   1.000
_cell.length_c   1.000
_cell.angle_alpha   90.00
_cell.angle_beta   90.00
_cell.angle_gamma   90.00
#
_symmetry.space_group_name_H-M   'P 1'
#
loop_
_entity.id
_entity.type
_entity.pdbx_description
1 polymer ?
#
loop_
_entity_poly.entity_id
_entity_poly.type
_entity_poly.pdbx_seq_one_letter_code
_entity_poly.pdbx_strand_id
1 'polypeptide(L)'
;MTGLQKGTPWLFPSPSAKEGHTMDIRKPFRRVVSAAGMDPDEVVRHTLRHTAITHLVQAGVDLPTVKRISGHKTLIMVERYAHQNGEHIKTAMDKLEDRYLKIK
;
A
#
# COMPACT_ATOMS: atom_id res chain seq x y z
N MET A 1 9.34 23.30 -3.89
CA MET A 1 8.19 22.49 -4.36
C MET A 1 7.08 23.46 -4.73
N THR A 2 6.70 23.53 -5.99
CA THR A 2 5.61 24.39 -6.46
C THR A 2 4.31 23.84 -5.86
N GLY A 3 3.63 24.64 -5.03
CA GLY A 3 2.34 24.26 -4.43
C GLY A 3 1.28 23.98 -5.48
N LEU A 4 0.17 23.35 -5.06
CA LEU A 4 -1.02 23.16 -5.91
C LEU A 4 -1.40 24.50 -6.54
N GLN A 5 -1.39 24.58 -7.86
CA GLN A 5 -1.75 25.81 -8.56
C GLN A 5 -3.22 26.17 -8.24
N LYS A 6 -3.51 27.44 -7.97
CA LYS A 6 -4.86 27.86 -7.63
C LYS A 6 -5.75 27.75 -8.88
N GLY A 7 -6.83 26.96 -8.80
CA GLY A 7 -7.79 26.77 -9.90
C GLY A 7 -7.59 25.52 -10.77
N THR A 8 -6.59 24.66 -10.50
CA THR A 8 -6.51 23.33 -11.15
C THR A 8 -7.48 22.35 -10.49
N PRO A 9 -8.25 21.57 -11.27
CA PRO A 9 -9.10 20.49 -10.74
C PRO A 9 -8.30 19.24 -10.34
N TRP A 10 -7.01 19.16 -10.70
CA TRP A 10 -6.18 17.97 -10.55
C TRP A 10 -5.26 18.02 -9.31
N LEU A 11 -5.11 16.89 -8.62
CA LEU A 11 -4.19 16.71 -7.49
C LEU A 11 -2.71 16.71 -7.92
N PHE A 12 -2.41 16.22 -9.14
CA PHE A 12 -1.06 16.18 -9.71
C PHE A 12 -0.99 16.98 -11.02
N PRO A 13 -0.98 18.32 -10.92
CA PRO A 13 -0.89 19.18 -12.10
C PRO A 13 0.48 19.05 -12.77
N SER A 14 0.49 19.17 -14.10
CA SER A 14 1.70 19.11 -14.91
C SER A 14 1.61 20.19 -15.99
N PRO A 15 2.27 21.34 -15.79
CA PRO A 15 2.24 22.45 -16.74
C PRO A 15 2.76 22.07 -18.14
N SER A 16 3.64 21.07 -18.20
CA SER A 16 4.23 20.55 -19.45
C SER A 16 3.36 19.52 -20.16
N ALA A 17 2.31 18.98 -19.51
CA ALA A 17 1.43 17.99 -20.12
C ALA A 17 0.32 18.66 -20.93
N LYS A 18 -0.03 18.08 -22.08
CA LYS A 18 -1.10 18.59 -22.96
C LYS A 18 -2.45 18.75 -22.25
N GLU A 19 -2.75 17.83 -21.33
CA GLU A 19 -4.01 17.81 -20.56
C GLU A 19 -3.89 18.56 -19.21
N GLY A 20 -2.76 19.23 -18.96
CA GLY A 20 -2.50 19.99 -17.73
C GLY A 20 -2.22 19.15 -16.48
N HIS A 21 -2.15 17.82 -16.60
CA HIS A 21 -1.90 16.90 -15.48
C HIS A 21 -1.11 15.66 -15.92
N THR A 22 -0.46 15.00 -14.95
CA THR A 22 0.33 13.79 -15.22
C THR A 22 -0.56 12.55 -15.22
N MET A 23 -0.61 11.84 -16.35
CA MET A 23 -1.32 10.56 -16.47
C MET A 23 -0.42 9.34 -16.27
N ASP A 24 0.88 9.42 -16.59
CA ASP A 24 1.83 8.35 -16.35
C ASP A 24 3.01 8.81 -15.48
N ILE A 25 3.17 8.13 -14.35
CA ILE A 25 4.26 8.35 -13.40
C ILE A 25 5.42 7.34 -13.58
N ARG A 26 5.46 6.54 -14.66
CA ARG A 26 6.48 5.49 -14.85
C ARG A 26 7.88 6.07 -14.94
N LYS A 27 8.08 7.06 -15.81
CA LYS A 27 9.37 7.74 -16.00
C LYS A 27 9.87 8.43 -14.72
N PRO A 28 9.07 9.28 -14.03
CA PRO A 28 9.53 9.88 -12.78
C PRO A 28 9.78 8.84 -11.68
N PHE A 29 8.97 7.78 -11.62
CA PHE A 29 9.18 6.69 -10.66
C PHE A 29 10.51 5.96 -10.89
N ARG A 30 10.81 5.53 -12.13
CA ARG A 30 12.09 4.89 -12.48
C ARG A 30 13.29 5.75 -12.08
N ARG A 31 13.20 7.06 -12.32
CA ARG A 31 14.26 8.00 -11.93
C ARG A 31 14.50 8.03 -10.42
N VAL A 32 13.43 7.98 -9.61
CA VAL A 32 13.54 7.92 -8.14
C VAL A 32 14.15 6.59 -7.70
N VAL A 33 13.74 5.48 -8.33
CA VAL A 33 14.30 4.15 -8.03
C VAL A 33 15.79 4.08 -8.34
N SER A 34 16.22 4.57 -9.52
CA SER A 34 17.66 4.66 -9.87
C SER A 34 18.43 5.56 -8.90
N ALA A 35 17.85 6.70 -8.51
CA ALA A 35 18.48 7.61 -7.55
C ALA A 35 18.60 7.00 -6.15
N ALA A 36 17.72 6.06 -5.80
CA ALA A 36 17.79 5.28 -4.57
C ALA A 36 18.77 4.09 -4.64
N GLY A 37 19.48 3.90 -5.77
CA GLY A 37 20.43 2.80 -5.96
C GLY A 37 19.77 1.43 -6.15
N MET A 38 18.50 1.40 -6.56
CA MET A 38 17.73 0.17 -6.80
C MET A 38 17.53 -0.07 -8.29
N ASP A 39 17.26 -1.33 -8.69
CA ASP A 39 16.95 -1.68 -10.07
C ASP A 39 15.54 -1.20 -10.47
N PRO A 40 15.40 -0.30 -11.46
CA PRO A 40 14.10 0.19 -11.96
C PRO A 40 13.26 -0.83 -12.72
N ASP A 41 13.81 -1.99 -13.06
CA ASP A 41 13.10 -3.11 -13.68
C ASP A 41 12.54 -4.08 -12.62
N GLU A 42 13.16 -4.15 -11.43
CA GLU A 42 12.66 -4.94 -10.29
C GLU A 42 11.72 -4.15 -9.37
N VAL A 43 12.10 -2.91 -9.02
CA VAL A 43 11.32 -2.06 -8.12
C VAL A 43 10.39 -1.20 -8.96
N VAL A 44 9.12 -1.60 -8.98
CA VAL A 44 8.04 -0.92 -9.71
C VAL A 44 6.95 -0.43 -8.76
N ARG A 45 5.98 0.33 -9.27
CA ARG A 45 4.86 0.85 -8.47
C ARG A 45 4.08 -0.24 -7.75
N HIS A 46 3.94 -1.41 -8.38
CA HIS A 46 3.28 -2.55 -7.76
C HIS A 46 4.06 -3.06 -6.55
N THR A 47 5.40 -3.03 -6.57
CA THR A 47 6.26 -3.40 -5.43
C THR A 47 5.88 -2.60 -4.18
N LEU A 48 5.73 -1.28 -4.30
CA LEU A 48 5.28 -0.44 -3.18
C LEU A 48 3.87 -0.80 -2.69
N ARG A 49 2.95 -1.14 -3.61
CA ARG A 49 1.61 -1.61 -3.23
C ARG A 49 1.68 -2.92 -2.45
N HIS A 50 2.52 -3.87 -2.88
CA HIS A 50 2.76 -5.12 -2.18
C HIS A 50 3.29 -4.87 -0.77
N THR A 51 4.29 -3.99 -0.62
CA THR A 51 4.85 -3.61 0.68
C THR A 51 3.78 -2.99 1.57
N ALA A 52 3.01 -2.01 1.09
CA ALA A 52 1.96 -1.37 1.87
C ALA A 52 0.90 -2.36 2.39
N ILE A 53 0.48 -3.32 1.54
CA ILE A 53 -0.48 -4.35 1.95
C ILE A 53 0.11 -5.29 3.00
N THR A 54 1.37 -5.71 2.81
CA THR A 54 2.08 -6.56 3.76
C THR A 54 2.16 -5.89 5.12
N HIS A 55 2.51 -4.60 5.17
CA HIS A 55 2.58 -3.83 6.42
C HIS A 55 1.21 -3.69 7.08
N LEU A 56 0.13 -3.48 6.32
CA LEU A 56 -1.24 -3.42 6.87
C LEU A 56 -1.63 -4.75 7.53
N VAL A 57 -1.33 -5.87 6.85
CA VAL A 57 -1.60 -7.21 7.40
C VAL A 57 -0.73 -7.50 8.62
N GLN A 58 0.54 -7.09 8.59
CA GLN A 58 1.46 -7.22 9.73
C GLN A 58 1.02 -6.39 10.94
N ALA A 59 0.43 -5.21 10.71
CA ALA A 59 -0.18 -4.39 11.75
C ALA A 59 -1.49 -4.98 12.32
N GLY A 60 -1.94 -6.14 11.83
CA GLY A 60 -3.14 -6.84 12.31
C GLY A 60 -4.46 -6.23 11.81
N VAL A 61 -4.43 -5.46 10.70
CA VAL A 61 -5.64 -4.97 10.05
C VAL A 61 -6.36 -6.15 9.39
N ASP A 62 -7.68 -6.24 9.56
CA ASP A 62 -8.47 -7.34 9.01
C ASP A 62 -8.44 -7.36 7.47
N LEU A 63 -8.42 -8.56 6.88
CA LEU A 63 -8.32 -8.75 5.43
C LEU A 63 -9.44 -8.05 4.64
N PRO A 64 -10.71 -8.01 5.08
CA PRO A 64 -11.75 -7.19 4.43
C PRO A 64 -11.42 -5.70 4.34
N THR A 65 -10.91 -5.09 5.42
CA THR A 65 -10.46 -3.69 5.43
C THR A 65 -9.27 -3.49 4.51
N VAL A 66 -8.25 -4.37 4.57
CA VAL A 66 -7.08 -4.31 3.69
C VAL A 66 -7.49 -4.41 2.22
N LYS A 67 -8.42 -5.30 1.86
CA LYS A 67 -8.99 -5.43 0.51
C LYS A 67 -9.60 -4.10 0.05
N ARG A 68 -10.38 -3.43 0.91
CA ARG A 68 -11.05 -2.18 0.58
C ARG A 68 -10.08 -1.02 0.39
N ILE A 69 -9.05 -0.92 1.23
CA ILE A 69 -7.97 0.08 1.11
C ILE A 69 -7.16 -0.14 -0.18
N SER A 70 -6.79 -1.39 -0.44
CA SER A 70 -5.94 -1.74 -1.58
C SER A 70 -6.68 -1.79 -2.92
N GLY A 71 -8.03 -1.79 -2.90
CA GLY A 71 -8.88 -1.84 -4.09
C GLY A 71 -8.92 -3.22 -4.77
N HIS A 72 -8.64 -4.30 -4.03
CA HIS A 72 -8.70 -5.66 -4.58
C HIS A 72 -10.14 -6.11 -4.80
N LYS A 73 -10.39 -6.79 -5.93
CA LYS A 73 -11.73 -7.28 -6.29
C LYS A 73 -12.17 -8.44 -5.39
N THR A 74 -11.26 -9.34 -5.05
CA THR A 74 -11.54 -10.54 -4.25
C THR A 74 -10.66 -10.60 -3.01
N LEU A 75 -11.08 -11.37 -2.00
CA LEU A 75 -10.33 -11.56 -0.76
C LEU A 75 -9.08 -12.44 -0.99
N ILE A 76 -9.18 -13.41 -1.91
CA ILE A 76 -8.09 -14.30 -2.35
C ILE A 76 -6.84 -13.52 -2.78
N MET A 77 -7.01 -12.35 -3.43
CA MET A 77 -5.86 -11.52 -3.82
C MET A 77 -5.08 -10.97 -2.62
N VAL A 78 -5.72 -10.86 -1.45
CA VAL A 78 -5.13 -10.35 -0.20
C VAL A 78 -4.65 -11.50 0.71
N GLU A 79 -5.21 -12.70 0.57
CA GLU A 79 -4.82 -13.88 1.37
C GLU A 79 -3.33 -14.22 1.23
N ARG A 80 -2.73 -13.97 0.06
CA ARG A 80 -1.28 -14.18 -0.15
C ARG A 80 -0.37 -13.40 0.81
N TYR A 81 -0.88 -12.34 1.44
CA TYR A 81 -0.13 -11.53 2.41
C TYR A 81 -0.37 -11.98 3.87
N ALA A 82 -1.43 -12.75 4.13
CA ALA A 82 -1.75 -13.27 5.47
C ALA A 82 -0.72 -14.30 5.95
N HIS A 83 -0.16 -15.09 5.03
CA HIS A 83 0.80 -16.14 5.35
C HIS A 83 2.18 -15.64 5.78
N GLN A 84 2.50 -14.36 5.55
CA GLN A 84 3.83 -13.80 5.88
C GLN A 84 4.00 -13.44 7.36
N ASN A 85 2.99 -13.70 8.21
CA ASN A 85 3.01 -13.24 9.59
C ASN A 85 2.73 -14.38 10.59
N GLY A 86 3.75 -15.19 10.90
CA GLY A 86 3.67 -16.21 11.97
C GLY A 86 3.32 -15.61 13.34
N GLU A 87 3.71 -14.36 13.60
CA GLU A 87 3.36 -13.61 14.81
C GLU A 87 1.85 -13.30 14.91
N HIS A 88 1.14 -13.30 13.78
CA HIS A 88 -0.31 -13.04 13.76
C HIS A 88 -1.09 -14.17 14.43
N ILE A 89 -0.60 -15.42 14.33
CA ILE A 89 -1.23 -16.57 14.99
C ILE A 89 -1.06 -16.45 16.51
N LYS A 90 0.15 -16.13 16.97
CA LYS A 90 0.43 -15.93 18.40
C LYS A 90 -0.42 -14.79 18.98
N THR A 91 -0.42 -13.63 18.32
CA THR A 91 -1.25 -12.47 18.72
C THR A 91 -2.75 -12.81 18.74
N ALA A 92 -3.23 -13.65 17.81
CA ALA A 92 -4.63 -14.07 17.80
C ALA A 92 -4.97 -14.99 18.98
N MET A 93 -4.05 -15.87 19.38
CA MET A 93 -4.20 -16.73 20.56
C MET A 93 -4.13 -15.91 21.85
N ASP A 94 -3.20 -14.97 21.96
CA ASP A 94 -3.10 -14.06 23.11
C ASP A 94 -4.41 -13.26 23.30
N LYS A 95 -5.00 -12.74 22.22
CA LYS A 95 -6.30 -12.06 22.25
C LYS A 95 -7.45 -12.97 22.68
N LEU A 96 -7.40 -14.25 22.31
CA LEU A 96 -8.41 -15.24 22.72
C LEU A 96 -8.30 -15.53 24.22
N GLU A 97 -7.08 -15.72 24.71
CA GLU A 97 -6.80 -15.93 26.14
C GLU A 97 -7.29 -14.74 26.99
N ASP A 98 -6.95 -13.51 26.59
CA ASP A 98 -7.42 -12.28 27.24
C ASP A 98 -8.95 -12.21 27.34
N ARG A 99 -9.65 -12.64 26.30
CA ARG A 99 -11.12 -12.63 26.27
C ARG A 99 -11.71 -13.60 27.30
N TYR A 100 -11.11 -14.78 27.46
CA TYR A 100 -11.58 -15.77 28.44
C TYR A 100 -11.20 -15.40 29.88
N LEU A 101 -10.04 -14.78 30.08
CA LEU A 101 -9.60 -14.31 31.40
C LEU A 101 -10.43 -13.14 31.92
N LYS A 102 -10.96 -12.27 31.04
CA LYS A 102 -11.84 -11.14 31.42
C LYS A 102 -13.27 -11.52 31.81
N ILE A 103 -13.68 -12.78 31.57
CA ILE A 103 -15.02 -13.29 31.88
C ILE A 103 -15.04 -14.01 33.25
N LYS A 104 -13.87 -14.31 33.82
CA LYS A 104 -13.71 -14.76 35.21
C LYS A 104 -13.59 -13.57 36.15
#